data_AF-A0A3E0P4L7-F1
#
_entry.id   AF-A0A3E0P4L7-F1
#
_cell.length_a   1.000
_cell.length_b   1.000
_cell.length_c   1.000
_cell.angle_alpha   90.00
_cell.angle_beta   90.00
_cell.angle_gamma   90.00
#
_symmetry.space_group_name_H-M   'P 1'
#
loop_
_entity.id
_entity.type
_entity.pdbx_description
1 polymer ?
#
loop_
_entity_poly.entity_id
_entity_poly.type
_entity_poly.pdbx_seq_one_letter_code
_entity_poly.pdbx_strand_id
1 'polypeptide(L)'
;MSEVKRPGGDPTVPLAVDPGLCGGCRWAEVVRSRRAAYLRCGRSDGDPSFPRYPPLPVRVCRGYQRFDTPPADGPEPAAGTRRGGGPPSRR
;
A
#
# COMPACT_ATOMS: atom_id res chain seq x y z
N MET A 1 -29.61 14.28 4.60
CA MET A 1 -29.07 13.62 5.81
C MET A 1 -28.49 12.29 5.37
N SER A 2 -27.21 12.27 4.97
CA SER A 2 -26.59 11.07 4.43
C SER A 2 -26.26 10.11 5.55
N GLU A 3 -26.96 8.97 5.58
CA GLU A 3 -26.65 7.83 6.42
C GLU A 3 -25.22 7.38 6.14
N VAL A 4 -24.30 7.79 7.01
CA VAL A 4 -22.97 7.21 7.10
C VAL A 4 -23.16 5.73 7.36
N LYS A 5 -22.98 4.92 6.31
CA LYS A 5 -22.96 3.47 6.39
C LYS A 5 -21.85 3.10 7.36
N ARG A 6 -22.19 2.93 8.64
CA ARG A 6 -21.26 2.57 9.71
C ARG A 6 -20.69 1.19 9.36
N PRO A 7 -19.42 1.06 8.95
CA PRO A 7 -18.85 -0.26 8.79
C PRO A 7 -18.80 -0.90 10.17
N GLY A 8 -19.53 -2.00 10.34
CA GLY A 8 -19.68 -2.68 11.63
C GLY A 8 -18.34 -3.17 12.16
N GLY A 9 -17.86 -2.52 13.23
CA GLY A 9 -16.68 -2.93 13.99
C GLY A 9 -16.25 -1.81 14.94
N ASP A 10 -15.93 -2.17 16.19
CA ASP A 10 -15.38 -1.21 17.15
C ASP A 10 -13.97 -0.77 16.70
N PRO A 11 -13.69 0.55 16.58
CA PRO A 11 -12.42 1.04 16.04
C PRO A 11 -11.23 0.71 16.95
N THR A 12 -11.49 0.30 18.19
CA THR A 12 -10.48 0.02 19.22
C THR A 12 -9.91 -1.39 19.09
N VAL A 13 -10.59 -2.33 18.42
CA VAL A 13 -10.10 -3.72 18.33
C VAL A 13 -8.84 -3.74 17.46
N PRO A 14 -7.66 -3.95 18.05
CA PRO A 14 -6.42 -4.02 17.29
C PRO A 14 -6.30 -5.39 16.64
N LEU A 15 -5.45 -5.51 15.61
CA LEU A 15 -5.01 -6.82 15.17
C LEU A 15 -4.30 -7.52 16.33
N ALA A 16 -4.66 -8.78 16.59
CA ALA A 16 -4.07 -9.56 17.67
C ALA A 16 -2.60 -9.93 17.41
N VAL A 17 -2.13 -9.75 16.18
CA VAL A 17 -0.79 -10.14 15.72
C VAL A 17 -0.19 -9.00 14.89
N ASP A 18 1.14 -8.90 14.92
CA ASP A 18 1.84 -7.87 14.17
C ASP A 18 1.59 -8.04 12.65
N PRO A 19 1.10 -7.00 11.95
CA PRO A 19 0.77 -7.11 10.53
C PRO A 19 2.02 -7.12 9.62
N GLY A 20 3.20 -6.82 10.15
CA GLY A 20 4.45 -6.71 9.40
C GLY A 20 4.34 -5.68 8.26
N LEU A 21 4.87 -6.03 7.09
CA LEU A 21 4.80 -5.19 5.89
C LEU A 21 3.35 -4.81 5.54
N CYS A 22 2.41 -5.75 5.68
CA CYS A 22 1.02 -5.50 5.32
C CYS A 22 0.35 -4.41 6.17
N GLY A 23 0.90 -4.02 7.33
CA GLY A 23 0.36 -2.93 8.14
C GLY A 23 0.40 -1.56 7.44
N GLY A 24 1.35 -1.35 6.52
CA GLY A 24 1.46 -0.13 5.73
C GLY A 24 1.07 -0.28 4.26
N CYS A 25 0.46 -1.41 3.87
CA CYS A 25 0.17 -1.72 2.46
C CYS A 25 -1.18 -1.16 2.03
N ARG A 26 -1.25 -0.49 0.87
CA ARG A 26 -2.50 0.03 0.29
C ARG A 26 -3.54 -1.04 -0.04
N TRP A 27 -3.08 -2.27 -0.25
CA TRP A 27 -3.91 -3.42 -0.58
C TRP A 27 -4.38 -4.19 0.64
N ALA A 28 -3.83 -3.90 1.82
CA ALA A 28 -4.21 -4.58 3.05
C ALA A 28 -5.50 -3.98 3.61
N GLU A 29 -6.48 -4.83 3.87
CA GLU A 29 -7.76 -4.47 4.45
C GLU A 29 -7.91 -5.14 5.81
N VAL A 30 -8.19 -4.37 6.85
CA VAL A 30 -8.43 -4.93 8.19
C VAL A 30 -9.91 -5.22 8.34
N VAL A 31 -10.25 -6.51 8.28
CA VAL A 31 -11.60 -7.01 8.51
C VAL A 31 -11.80 -7.17 10.01
N ARG A 32 -12.65 -6.32 10.60
CA ARG A 32 -12.99 -6.37 12.01
C ARG A 32 -14.25 -7.20 12.23
N SER A 33 -14.26 -7.98 13.30
CA SER A 33 -15.41 -8.75 13.79
C SER A 33 -15.61 -8.49 15.27
N ARG A 34 -16.76 -8.91 15.83
CA ARG A 34 -17.07 -8.73 17.26
C ARG A 34 -16.04 -9.37 18.21
N ARG A 35 -15.29 -10.37 17.75
CA ARG A 35 -14.36 -11.16 18.58
C ARG A 35 -12.88 -10.95 18.24
N ALA A 36 -12.56 -10.55 17.00
CA ALA A 36 -11.19 -10.41 16.53
C ALA A 36 -11.13 -9.55 15.27
N ALA A 37 -9.94 -9.04 14.97
CA ALA A 37 -9.62 -8.36 13.71
C ALA A 37 -8.63 -9.21 12.92
N TYR A 38 -8.83 -9.27 11.60
CA TYR A 38 -8.03 -10.07 10.67
C TYR A 38 -7.55 -9.21 9.50
N LEU A 39 -6.40 -9.54 8.92
CA LEU A 39 -5.90 -8.87 7.73
C LEU A 39 -6.28 -9.65 6.48
N ARG A 40 -6.93 -8.98 5.53
CA ARG A 40 -7.25 -9.49 4.19
C ARG A 40 -6.37 -8.79 3.15
N CYS A 41 -5.81 -9.56 2.23
CA CYS A 41 -5.14 -9.02 1.06
C CYS A 41 -6.16 -8.78 -0.06
N GLY A 42 -6.39 -7.52 -0.44
CA GLY A 42 -7.25 -7.17 -1.57
C GLY A 42 -6.69 -7.63 -2.92
N ARG A 43 -5.37 -7.81 -3.02
CA ARG A 43 -4.68 -8.28 -4.24
C ARG A 43 -5.05 -9.71 -4.63
N SER A 44 -5.50 -10.51 -3.66
CA SER A 44 -5.99 -11.88 -3.87
C SER A 44 -7.27 -11.95 -4.73
N ASP A 45 -7.96 -10.82 -4.91
CA ASP A 45 -9.19 -10.75 -5.71
C ASP A 45 -8.92 -10.86 -7.22
N GLY A 46 -7.85 -10.20 -7.69
CA GLY A 46 -7.44 -10.23 -9.09
C GLY A 46 -6.29 -11.20 -9.40
N ASP A 47 -5.52 -11.63 -8.40
CA ASP A 47 -4.38 -12.52 -8.57
C ASP A 47 -4.39 -13.63 -7.50
N PRO A 48 -4.71 -14.89 -7.87
CA PRO A 48 -4.85 -16.00 -6.93
C PRO A 48 -3.51 -16.49 -6.36
N SER A 49 -2.36 -16.02 -6.87
CA SER A 49 -1.06 -16.32 -6.28
C SER A 49 -0.78 -15.49 -5.02
N PHE A 50 -1.64 -14.50 -4.70
CA PHE A 50 -1.63 -13.84 -3.40
C PHE A 50 -2.61 -14.52 -2.44
N PRO A 51 -2.19 -14.89 -1.22
CA PRO A 51 -3.10 -15.46 -0.24
C PRO A 51 -4.10 -14.40 0.25
N ARG A 52 -5.40 -14.74 0.25
CA ARG A 52 -6.47 -13.87 0.75
C ARG A 52 -6.27 -13.48 2.22
N TYR A 53 -5.77 -14.42 3.02
CA TYR A 53 -5.44 -14.23 4.43
C TYR A 53 -3.97 -14.59 4.62
N PRO A 54 -3.04 -13.64 4.41
CA PRO A 54 -1.62 -13.92 4.55
C PRO A 54 -1.30 -14.29 6.00
N PRO A 55 -0.39 -15.26 6.25
CA PRO A 55 0.07 -15.55 7.59
C PRO A 55 0.84 -14.35 8.14
N LEU A 56 0.50 -13.95 9.36
CA LEU A 56 1.13 -12.82 10.05
C LEU A 56 2.22 -13.31 11.02
N PRO A 57 3.33 -12.56 11.17
CA PRO A 57 3.66 -11.29 10.51
C PRO A 57 4.19 -11.45 9.08
N VAL A 58 3.71 -10.62 8.15
CA VAL A 58 4.21 -10.64 6.76
C VAL A 58 5.60 -10.02 6.69
N ARG A 59 6.62 -10.85 6.48
CA ARG A 59 8.01 -10.39 6.31
C ARG A 59 8.39 -10.08 4.87
N VAL A 60 7.75 -10.74 3.90
CA VAL A 60 8.03 -10.60 2.47
C VAL A 60 6.72 -10.60 1.70
N CYS A 61 6.51 -9.61 0.84
CA CYS A 61 5.35 -9.55 -0.05
C CYS A 61 5.76 -8.94 -1.39
N ARG A 62 5.70 -9.73 -2.47
CA ARG A 62 6.01 -9.32 -3.85
C ARG A 62 5.09 -8.20 -4.36
N GLY A 63 3.96 -8.01 -3.71
CA GLY A 63 2.93 -7.04 -4.09
C GLY A 63 2.73 -5.93 -3.06
N TYR A 64 3.71 -5.72 -2.18
CA TYR A 64 3.65 -4.66 -1.18
C TYR A 64 3.71 -3.29 -1.86
N GLN A 65 2.79 -2.40 -1.46
CA GLN A 65 2.78 -1.02 -1.94
C GLN A 65 2.35 -0.11 -0.80
N ARG A 66 3.24 0.79 -0.37
CA ARG A 66 2.94 1.74 0.71
C ARG A 66 1.83 2.71 0.29
N PHE A 67 1.01 3.16 1.25
CA PHE A 67 0.00 4.20 1.00
C PHE A 67 0.60 5.54 0.52
N ASP A 68 1.82 5.85 0.95
CA ASP A 68 2.50 7.12 0.64
C ASP A 68 3.43 7.05 -0.57
N THR A 69 3.79 5.85 -1.02
CA THR A 69 4.71 5.73 -2.16
C THR A 69 3.91 5.92 -3.46
N PRO A 70 4.17 6.98 -4.25
CA PRO A 70 3.64 7.05 -5.61
C PRO A 70 4.04 5.74 -6.32
N PRO A 71 3.16 5.16 -7.15
CA PRO A 71 3.44 3.89 -7.80
C PRO A 71 4.84 3.97 -8.42
N ALA A 72 5.74 3.09 -7.96
CA ALA A 72 7.10 2.99 -8.48
C ALA A 72 7.14 2.40 -9.90
N ASP A 73 6.09 2.64 -10.69
CA ASP A 73 6.10 2.61 -12.14
C ASP A 73 6.49 4.01 -12.63
N GLY A 74 7.63 4.49 -12.13
CA GLY A 74 8.37 5.54 -12.82
C GLY A 74 9.33 4.83 -13.76
N PRO A 75 9.28 5.04 -15.09
CA PRO A 75 10.47 4.73 -15.87
C PRO A 75 11.61 5.53 -15.25
N GLU A 76 12.67 4.80 -14.92
CA GLU A 76 14.01 5.22 -14.53
C GLU A 76 14.25 6.73 -14.67
N PRO A 77 14.67 7.45 -13.60
CA PRO A 77 14.98 8.87 -13.74
C PRO A 77 16.13 8.98 -14.73
N ALA A 78 15.81 9.35 -15.98
CA ALA A 78 16.79 9.61 -17.01
C ALA A 78 17.75 10.64 -16.43
N ALA A 79 18.95 10.17 -16.09
CA ALA A 79 20.10 10.97 -15.78
C ALA A 79 20.43 11.80 -17.03
N GLY A 80 19.77 12.95 -17.16
CA GLY A 80 19.88 13.87 -18.27
C GLY A 80 20.72 15.08 -17.93
N THR A 81 21.86 14.90 -17.24
CA THR A 81 22.87 15.97 -17.19
C THR A 81 23.67 15.96 -18.49
N ARG A 82 23.14 16.61 -19.53
CA ARG A 82 24.01 17.17 -20.57
C ARG A 82 24.26 18.65 -20.27
N ARG A 83 25.47 18.85 -19.76
CA ARG A 83 26.20 20.11 -19.68
C ARG A 83 26.55 20.55 -21.12
N GLY A 84 26.36 21.83 -21.42
CA GLY A 84 26.80 22.51 -22.66
C GLY A 84 25.74 23.53 -23.07
N GLY A 85 26.00 24.82 -23.28
CA GLY A 85 27.22 25.58 -23.47
C GLY A 85 26.89 26.69 -24.48
N GLY A 86 27.08 27.96 -24.13
CA GLY A 86 26.92 29.07 -25.06
C GLY A 86 26.93 30.44 -24.37
N PRO A 87 27.93 31.31 -24.60
CA PRO A 87 27.93 32.67 -24.05
C PRO A 87 26.88 33.55 -24.76
N PRO A 88 26.41 34.64 -24.13
CA PRO A 88 25.45 35.54 -24.76
C PRO A 88 26.12 36.35 -25.88
N SER A 89 25.59 36.26 -27.09
CA SER A 89 25.88 37.19 -28.18
C SER A 89 25.17 38.53 -27.93
N ARG A 90 25.96 39.61 -28.03
CA ARG A 90 25.61 41.03 -27.85
C ARG A 90 24.46 41.50 -28.75
N ARG A 91 23.66 42.45 -28.25
CA ARG A 91 23.20 43.63 -29.00
C ARG A 91 22.96 44.82 -28.09
#